data_AF-A0A4Y2IJT7-F1
#
_entry.id   AF-A0A4Y2IJT7-F1
#
_cell.length_a   1.000
_cell.length_b   1.000
_cell.length_c   1.000
_cell.angle_alpha   90.00
_cell.angle_beta   90.00
_cell.angle_gamma   90.00
#
_symmetry.space_group_name_H-M   'P 1'
#
loop_
_entity.id
_entity.type
_entity.pdbx_description
1 polymer ?
#
loop_
_entity_poly.entity_id
_entity_poly.type
_entity_poly.pdbx_seq_one_letter_code
_entity_poly.pdbx_strand_id
1 'polypeptide(L)'
;MGILLHYKLYLDNDPKNNAHIYRLWALYHCLQVIGTPAQSPDFNPIENIWNHLNNRIRKFKISSKNELREKLISEWDKIEGNVCANLVKSMPKRLNEVIKCKGGPTHY
;
A
#
# COMPACT_ATOMS: atom_id res chain seq x y z
N MET A 1 6.65 10.80 17.75
CA MET A 1 7.03 11.32 16.41
C MET A 1 5.87 11.05 15.46
N GLY A 2 5.29 12.09 14.88
CA GLY A 2 4.25 11.96 13.84
C GLY A 2 4.86 11.91 12.44
N ILE A 3 4.02 11.67 11.45
CA ILE A 3 4.39 11.85 10.04
C ILE A 3 4.73 13.33 9.82
N LEU A 4 5.86 13.62 9.18
CA LEU A 4 6.30 14.99 8.94
C LEU A 4 5.24 15.76 8.12
N LEU A 5 5.15 17.08 8.35
CA LEU A 5 4.11 17.96 7.80
C LEU A 5 3.94 17.87 6.27
N HIS A 6 5.01 17.52 5.55
CA HIS A 6 5.00 17.43 4.09
C HIS A 6 4.52 16.07 3.53
N TYR A 7 4.37 15.07 4.37
CA TYR A 7 3.91 13.75 3.95
C TYR A 7 2.39 13.61 4.15
N LYS A 8 1.76 12.93 3.20
CA LYS A 8 0.35 12.56 3.25
C LYS A 8 0.25 11.06 3.51
N LEU A 9 -0.55 10.67 4.49
CA LEU A 9 -0.85 9.26 4.75
C LEU A 9 -1.92 8.79 3.79
N TYR A 10 -1.66 7.71 3.06
CA TYR A 10 -2.62 7.08 2.16
C TYR A 10 -3.15 5.80 2.79
N LEU A 11 -4.47 5.65 2.88
CA LEU A 11 -5.11 4.50 3.52
C LEU A 11 -6.14 3.86 2.60
N ASP A 12 -6.22 2.54 2.66
CA ASP A 12 -7.37 1.82 2.11
C ASP A 12 -8.62 2.05 2.99
N ASN A 13 -9.75 1.59 2.47
CA ASN A 13 -11.04 1.69 3.17
C ASN A 13 -11.33 0.51 4.10
N ASP A 14 -10.31 -0.16 4.67
CA ASP A 14 -10.54 -1.16 5.72
C ASP A 14 -11.29 -0.51 6.90
N PRO A 15 -12.39 -1.12 7.40
CA PRO A 15 -13.15 -0.60 8.55
C PRO A 15 -12.30 -0.24 9.76
N LYS A 16 -11.16 -0.92 9.98
CA LYS A 16 -10.23 -0.62 11.08
C LYS A 16 -9.61 0.77 10.97
N ASN A 17 -9.39 1.27 9.75
CA ASN A 17 -8.89 2.63 9.50
C ASN A 17 -9.96 3.69 9.84
N ASN A 18 -11.22 3.30 10.00
CA ASN A 18 -12.31 4.17 10.42
C ASN A 18 -12.69 4.02 11.90
N ALA A 19 -12.04 3.11 12.63
CA ALA A 19 -12.26 2.94 14.06
C ALA A 19 -11.90 4.22 14.82
N HIS A 20 -12.68 4.55 15.86
CA HIS A 20 -12.49 5.77 16.65
C HIS A 20 -11.05 5.95 17.14
N ILE A 21 -10.45 4.88 17.67
CA ILE A 21 -9.08 4.89 18.19
C ILE A 21 -8.05 5.22 17.09
N TYR A 22 -8.24 4.69 15.88
CA TYR A 22 -7.36 4.96 14.76
C TYR A 22 -7.51 6.41 14.28
N ARG A 23 -8.76 6.88 14.13
CA ARG A 23 -9.03 8.26 13.70
C ARG A 23 -8.47 9.28 14.68
N LEU A 24 -8.56 9.01 15.98
CA LEU A 24 -7.97 9.84 17.02
C LEU A 24 -6.44 9.87 16.90
N TRP A 25 -5.81 8.71 16.74
CA TRP A 25 -4.36 8.63 16.51
C TRP A 25 -3.94 9.38 15.24
N ALA A 26 -4.64 9.18 14.12
CA ALA A 26 -4.36 9.86 12.86
C ALA A 26 -4.49 11.38 12.99
N LEU A 27 -5.48 11.89 13.74
CA LEU A 27 -5.63 13.31 14.00
C LEU A 27 -4.40 13.94 14.66
N TYR A 28 -3.79 13.26 15.63
CA TYR A 28 -2.62 13.78 16.37
C TYR A 28 -1.29 13.53 15.67
N HIS A 29 -1.20 12.53 14.79
CA HIS A 29 0.07 12.07 14.22
C HIS A 29 0.18 12.24 12.70
N CYS A 30 -0.93 12.45 12.00
CA CYS A 30 -1.00 12.49 10.55
C CYS A 30 -1.84 13.71 10.11
N LEU A 31 -1.17 14.84 9.89
CA LEU A 31 -1.82 16.10 9.54
C LEU A 31 -2.58 16.04 8.21
N GLN A 32 -2.22 15.12 7.32
CA GLN A 32 -2.86 14.95 6.03
C GLN A 32 -3.11 13.47 5.75
N VAL A 33 -4.37 13.08 5.65
CA VAL A 33 -4.80 11.72 5.28
C VAL A 33 -5.55 11.79 3.96
N ILE A 34 -5.19 10.91 3.02
CA ILE A 34 -5.87 10.72 1.75
C ILE A 34 -6.77 9.50 1.89
N GLY A 35 -8.08 9.74 1.81
CA GLY A 35 -9.08 8.67 1.69
C GLY A 35 -9.13 8.12 0.26
N THR A 36 -9.40 6.83 0.15
CA THR A 36 -9.57 6.14 -1.14
C THR A 36 -11.05 5.88 -1.40
N PRO A 37 -11.46 5.63 -2.66
CA PRO A 37 -12.78 5.08 -2.94
C PRO A 37 -12.90 3.62 -2.45
N ALA A 38 -14.11 3.17 -2.13
CA ALA A 38 -14.34 1.78 -1.72
C ALA A 38 -14.03 0.82 -2.87
N GLN A 39 -13.67 -0.43 -2.54
CA GLN A 39 -13.46 -1.51 -3.52
C GLN A 39 -12.49 -1.15 -4.66
N SER A 40 -11.42 -0.43 -4.32
CA SER A 40 -10.51 0.18 -5.29
C SER A 40 -9.06 -0.31 -5.10
N PRO A 41 -8.80 -1.64 -5.18
CA PRO A 41 -7.45 -2.18 -4.99
C PRO A 41 -6.47 -1.66 -6.06
N ASP A 42 -6.94 -1.42 -7.28
CA ASP A 42 -6.16 -0.86 -8.40
C ASP A 42 -5.52 0.49 -8.04
N PHE A 43 -6.10 1.23 -7.09
CA PHE A 43 -5.59 2.49 -6.59
C PHE A 43 -4.58 2.36 -5.47
N ASN A 44 -4.42 1.20 -4.83
CA ASN A 44 -3.58 1.05 -3.66
C ASN A 44 -2.20 0.48 -4.05
N PRO A 45 -1.15 1.33 -4.18
CA PRO A 45 0.13 0.85 -4.71
C PRO A 45 0.82 -0.17 -3.81
N ILE A 46 0.43 -0.23 -2.53
CA ILE A 46 0.97 -1.24 -1.61
C ILE A 46 0.57 -2.66 -2.01
N GLU A 47 -0.57 -2.84 -2.69
CA GLU A 47 -0.98 -4.15 -3.22
C GLU A 47 0.04 -4.67 -4.25
N ASN A 48 0.60 -3.78 -5.06
CA ASN A 48 1.68 -4.16 -5.98
C ASN A 48 2.97 -4.56 -5.24
N ILE A 49 3.28 -3.91 -4.11
CA ILE A 49 4.41 -4.30 -3.26
C ILE A 49 4.16 -5.66 -2.61
N TRP A 50 2.95 -5.92 -2.11
CA TRP A 50 2.59 -7.22 -1.55
C TRP A 50 2.66 -8.33 -2.58
N ASN A 51 2.16 -8.09 -3.80
CA ASN A 51 2.28 -9.04 -4.90
C ASN A 51 3.75 -9.30 -5.28
N HIS A 52 4.57 -8.24 -5.35
CA HIS A 52 6.01 -8.36 -5.61
C HIS A 52 6.72 -9.21 -4.54
N LEU A 53 6.43 -8.96 -3.25
CA LEU A 53 6.96 -9.73 -2.14
C LEU A 53 6.50 -11.19 -2.20
N ASN A 54 5.21 -11.44 -2.43
CA ASN A 54 4.65 -12.78 -2.55
C ASN A 54 5.31 -13.58 -3.69
N ASN A 55 5.56 -12.93 -4.84
CA ASN A 55 6.24 -13.56 -5.97
C ASN A 55 7.70 -13.93 -5.66
N ARG A 56 8.38 -13.15 -4.82
CA ARG A 56 9.73 -13.51 -4.32
C ARG A 56 9.66 -14.68 -3.34
N ILE A 57 8.73 -14.63 -2.39
CA ILE A 57 8.56 -15.66 -1.35
C ILE A 57 8.19 -17.03 -1.94
N ARG A 58 7.36 -17.06 -2.99
CA ARG A 58 6.98 -18.30 -3.69
C ARG A 58 8.15 -19.09 -4.30
N LYS A 59 9.33 -18.47 -4.44
CA LYS A 59 10.54 -19.14 -4.95
C LYS A 59 11.21 -20.01 -3.89
N PHE A 60 10.86 -19.85 -2.63
CA PHE A 60 11.43 -20.60 -1.52
C PHE A 60 10.49 -21.73 -1.09
N LYS A 61 11.06 -22.88 -0.72
CA LYS A 61 10.33 -23.96 -0.06
C LYS A 61 10.30 -23.69 1.43
N ILE A 62 9.25 -23.02 1.88
CA ILE A 62 9.09 -22.63 3.28
C ILE A 62 8.23 -23.68 4.00
N SER A 63 8.70 -24.14 5.14
CA SER A 63 8.10 -25.24 5.90
C SER A 63 7.67 -24.86 7.32
N SER A 64 8.01 -23.65 7.78
CA SER A 64 7.65 -23.16 9.11
C SER A 64 7.28 -21.67 9.11
N LYS A 65 6.56 -21.25 10.15
CA LYS A 65 6.22 -19.83 10.35
C LYS A 65 7.45 -18.96 10.61
N ASN A 66 8.47 -19.49 11.29
CA ASN A 66 9.71 -18.76 11.58
C ASN A 66 10.50 -18.52 10.30
N GLU A 67 10.64 -19.56 9.47
CA GLU A 67 11.28 -19.44 8.17
C GLU A 67 10.53 -18.45 7.26
N LEU A 68 9.19 -18.48 7.25
CA LEU A 68 8.39 -17.50 6.52
C LEU A 68 8.69 -16.07 6.97
N ARG A 69 8.74 -15.84 8.28
CA ARG A 69 9.01 -14.52 8.86
C ARG A 69 10.40 -14.01 8.46
N GLU A 70 11.42 -14.85 8.61
CA GLU A 70 12.80 -14.50 8.25
C GLU A 70 12.94 -14.17 6.76
N LYS A 71 12.31 -14.97 5.89
CA LYS A 71 12.31 -14.72 4.45
C LYS A 71 11.53 -13.47 4.07
N LEU A 72 10.38 -13.20 4.70
CA LEU A 72 9.62 -11.97 4.47
C LEU A 72 10.45 -10.73 4.80
N ILE A 73 11.12 -10.71 5.96
CA ILE A 73 11.98 -9.60 6.36
C ILE A 73 13.15 -9.44 5.37
N SER A 74 13.85 -10.53 5.04
CA SER A 74 14.98 -10.50 4.13
C SER A 74 14.61 -10.04 2.71
N GLU A 75 13.48 -10.51 2.17
CA GLU A 75 13.03 -10.12 0.83
C GLU A 75 12.45 -8.71 0.78
N TRP A 76 11.86 -8.24 1.89
CA TRP A 76 11.39 -6.87 2.06
C TRP A 76 12.56 -5.87 2.00
N ASP A 77 13.65 -6.14 2.73
CA ASP A 77 14.84 -5.27 2.75
C ASP A 77 15.53 -5.18 1.37
N LYS A 78 15.28 -6.15 0.48
CA LYS A 78 15.76 -6.15 -0.91
C LYS A 78 14.83 -5.41 -1.87
N ILE A 79 13.76 -4.79 -1.40
CA ILE A 79 12.90 -3.95 -2.24
C ILE A 79 13.57 -2.59 -2.37
N GLU A 80 14.13 -2.34 -3.55
CA GLU A 80 14.78 -1.07 -3.86
C GLU A 80 13.78 0.09 -3.86
N GLY A 81 14.22 1.27 -3.42
CA GLY A 81 13.39 2.48 -3.38
C GLY A 81 12.86 2.90 -4.76
N ASN A 82 13.51 2.50 -5.86
CA ASN A 82 13.03 2.75 -7.22
C ASN A 82 11.69 2.04 -7.51
N VAL A 83 11.43 0.87 -6.92
CA VAL A 83 10.18 0.11 -7.07
C VAL A 83 9.05 0.95 -6.48
N CYS A 84 9.24 1.41 -5.23
CA CYS A 84 8.29 2.29 -4.54
C CYS A 84 8.09 3.60 -5.30
N ALA A 85 9.18 4.23 -5.76
CA ALA A 85 9.10 5.49 -6.49
C ALA A 85 8.33 5.35 -7.82
N ASN A 86 8.53 4.26 -8.56
CA ASN A 86 7.82 3.99 -9.80
C ASN A 86 6.32 3.76 -9.58
N LEU A 87 5.96 3.07 -8.50
CA LEU A 87 4.56 2.89 -8.12
C LEU A 87 3.88 4.23 -7.80
N VAL A 88 4.53 5.09 -7.01
CA VAL A 88 4.01 6.44 -6.73
C VAL A 88 3.90 7.27 -8.00
N LYS A 89 4.92 7.24 -8.87
CA LYS A 89 4.90 7.93 -10.18
C LYS A 89 3.80 7.43 -11.11
N SER A 90 3.32 6.19 -10.94
CA SER A 90 2.23 5.64 -11.74
C SER A 90 0.85 6.16 -11.35
N MET A 91 0.69 6.75 -10.15
CA MET A 91 -0.62 7.17 -9.62
C MET A 91 -1.42 8.11 -10.53
N PRO A 92 -0.84 9.15 -11.15
CA PRO A 92 -1.58 9.98 -12.10
C PRO A 92 -2.15 9.18 -13.28
N LYS A 93 -1.43 8.17 -13.77
CA LYS A 93 -1.91 7.31 -14.86
C LYS A 93 -3.07 6.42 -14.40
N ARG A 94 -2.96 5.81 -13.21
CA ARG A 94 -4.04 5.00 -12.61
C ARG A 94 -5.32 5.83 -12.41
N LEU A 95 -5.18 7.03 -11.85
CA LEU A 95 -6.29 7.99 -11.69
C LEU A 95 -6.97 8.30 -13.02
N ASN A 96 -6.19 8.60 -14.07
CA ASN A 96 -6.72 8.89 -15.39
C ASN A 96 -7.46 7.69 -16.00
N GLU A 97 -7.00 6.47 -15.78
CA GLU A 97 -7.70 5.28 -16.28
C GLU A 97 -9.01 5.03 -15.55
N VAL A 98 -9.05 5.24 -14.24
CA VAL A 98 -10.31 5.10 -13.49
C VAL A 98 -11.33 6.14 -13.94
N ILE A 99 -10.89 7.37 -14.21
CA ILE A 99 -11.75 8.41 -14.79
C ILE A 99 -12.28 7.96 -16.16
N LYS A 100 -11.42 7.39 -17.03
CA LYS A 100 -11.84 6.83 -18.33
C LYS A 100 -12.83 5.67 -18.18
N CYS A 101 -12.61 4.79 -17.20
CA CYS A 101 -13.50 3.69 -16.86
C CYS A 101 -14.75 4.13 -16.08
N LYS A 102 -14.94 5.43 -15.83
CA LYS A 102 -16.06 6.00 -15.05
C LYS A 102 -16.21 5.36 -13.66
N GLY A 103 -15.09 5.08 -12.99
CA GLY A 103 -15.07 4.41 -11.68
C GLY A 103 -15.10 2.88 -11.75
N GLY A 104 -15.17 2.29 -12.95
CA GLY A 104 -15.07 0.84 -13.14
C GLY A 104 -13.63 0.30 -12.99
N PRO A 105 -13.46 -1.03 -13.01
CA PRO A 105 -12.17 -1.69 -12.89
C PRO A 105 -11.17 -1.26 -13.96
N THR A 106 -9.89 -1.28 -13.62
CA THR A 106 -8.78 -1.01 -14.53
C THR A 106 -7.91 -2.24 -14.73
N HIS A 107 -6.82 -2.09 -15.49
CA HIS A 107 -5.86 -3.16 -15.71
C HIS A 107 -4.78 -3.24 -14.61
N TYR A 108 -4.84 -2.35 -13.60
CA TYR A 108 -3.84 -2.16 -12.55
C TYR A 108 -4.03 -3.04 -11.34
#